data_AF-A0A8D6XQ46-F1
#
_entry.id   AF-A0A8D6XQ46-F1
#
_cell.length_a   1.000
_cell.length_b   1.000
_cell.length_c   1.000
_cell.angle_alpha   90.00
_cell.angle_beta   90.00
_cell.angle_gamma   90.00
#
_symmetry.space_group_name_H-M   'P 1'
#
loop_
_entity.id
_entity.type
_entity.pdbx_description
1 polymer ?
#
loop_
_entity_poly.entity_id
_entity_poly.type
_entity_poly.pdbx_seq_one_letter_code
_entity_poly.pdbx_strand_id
1 'polypeptide(L)'
;MDYVCILPNYTQVLQLNYIRSRLINCDNKEYSKLLYNRVNYYLQELLKSIKLNSTNNISLCYEFTGYVYALEFLSKNCKGYDKLLDTLETILLALTKDRLREIKSSNIVKEEYFDVIQGVSSVARYLLSKEESTSEQELLVKEILNYFADLIINEPTIYVEYMPNEKLRKRFPSGYINLGVAHGILGPLYVLALGFEKFNITKHIPSIEKGLSYYENAFFTNKIGKIIGWNGRVSDYEENEEFRFNISWCYGSLGMARVLYNIAKIIDSQKLREMAMDVFTSSIDYLNGSEILNNGICHGRSGIMLLFNLMYLDTGKTQFKAISDNLFKEIINDASNSEHIFVERDIYFRGVTFDEVIDYIDFGLLNGVSGIVITLMAQRIGNAYPLDRMLFMQ
;
A
#
# COMPACT_ATOMS: atom_id res chain seq x y z
N MET A 1 6.99 -11.54 8.82
CA MET A 1 7.43 -12.42 7.72
C MET A 1 6.95 -11.71 6.48
N ASP A 2 7.88 -11.15 5.72
CA ASP A 2 7.53 -10.31 4.58
C ASP A 2 7.36 -11.23 3.38
N TYR A 3 6.14 -11.71 3.21
CA TYR A 3 5.78 -12.49 2.04
C TYR A 3 5.72 -11.56 0.82
N VAL A 4 5.78 -12.15 -0.36
CA VAL A 4 5.84 -11.47 -1.66
C VAL A 4 4.48 -11.48 -2.32
N CYS A 5 4.00 -10.33 -2.81
CA CYS A 5 2.84 -10.18 -3.71
C CYS A 5 2.96 -11.14 -4.94
N ILE A 6 2.78 -12.46 -4.77
CA ILE A 6 3.36 -13.52 -5.63
C ILE A 6 2.49 -13.82 -6.82
N LEU A 7 1.18 -13.64 -6.73
CA LEU A 7 0.32 -14.21 -7.75
C LEU A 7 0.43 -13.42 -9.06
N PRO A 8 1.12 -13.97 -10.07
CA PRO A 8 1.40 -13.23 -11.31
C PRO A 8 0.10 -12.96 -12.05
N ASN A 9 -0.88 -13.85 -11.90
CA ASN A 9 -2.12 -13.84 -12.67
C ASN A 9 -2.95 -12.58 -12.41
N TYR A 10 -3.24 -12.21 -11.16
CA TYR A 10 -4.05 -11.01 -10.91
C TYR A 10 -3.26 -9.72 -11.21
N THR A 11 -1.96 -9.72 -10.96
CA THR A 11 -1.10 -8.57 -11.29
C THR A 11 -1.10 -8.32 -12.80
N GLN A 12 -1.03 -9.39 -13.59
CA GLN A 12 -1.11 -9.33 -15.05
C GLN A 12 -2.51 -8.95 -15.53
N VAL A 13 -3.58 -9.44 -14.87
CA VAL A 13 -4.95 -8.96 -15.12
C VAL A 13 -5.04 -7.46 -14.88
N LEU A 14 -4.54 -6.95 -13.74
CA LEU A 14 -4.56 -5.53 -13.42
C LEU A 14 -3.79 -4.71 -14.46
N GLN A 15 -2.56 -5.13 -14.79
CA GLN A 15 -1.70 -4.46 -15.76
C GLN A 15 -2.35 -4.38 -17.14
N LEU A 16 -2.80 -5.52 -17.68
CA LEU A 16 -3.40 -5.57 -19.02
C LEU A 16 -4.69 -4.78 -19.11
N ASN A 17 -5.47 -4.73 -18.03
CA ASN A 17 -6.69 -3.93 -18.00
C ASN A 17 -6.39 -2.45 -17.85
N TYR A 18 -5.42 -2.10 -17.02
CA TYR A 18 -4.97 -0.73 -16.90
C TYR A 18 -4.52 -0.23 -18.27
N ILE A 19 -3.66 -0.99 -18.96
CA ILE A 19 -3.25 -0.73 -20.34
C ILE A 19 -4.46 -0.61 -21.27
N ARG A 20 -5.35 -1.60 -21.27
CA ARG A 20 -6.51 -1.63 -22.16
C ARG A 20 -7.40 -0.40 -21.97
N SER A 21 -7.80 -0.08 -20.73
CA SER A 21 -8.69 1.04 -20.42
C SER A 21 -8.12 2.39 -20.90
N ARG A 22 -6.79 2.55 -20.86
CA ARG A 22 -6.11 3.78 -21.29
C ARG A 22 -5.79 3.80 -22.79
N LEU A 23 -5.75 2.63 -23.42
CA LEU A 23 -5.61 2.47 -24.87
C LEU A 23 -6.95 2.32 -25.60
N ILE A 24 -8.11 2.48 -24.95
CA ILE A 24 -9.42 2.55 -25.64
C ILE A 24 -9.45 3.69 -26.68
N ASN A 25 -8.56 4.69 -26.55
CA ASN A 25 -8.36 5.74 -27.55
C ASN A 25 -7.46 5.33 -28.74
N CYS A 26 -6.94 4.11 -28.78
CA CYS A 26 -6.25 3.56 -29.95
C CYS A 26 -7.27 2.84 -30.83
N ASP A 27 -7.56 3.38 -32.01
CA ASP A 27 -8.50 2.83 -33.02
C ASP A 27 -8.14 1.42 -33.55
N ASN A 28 -7.11 0.77 -32.99
CA ASN A 28 -6.65 -0.54 -33.40
C ASN A 28 -7.50 -1.67 -32.76
N LYS A 29 -8.55 -2.07 -33.50
CA LYS A 29 -9.45 -3.18 -33.12
C LYS A 29 -8.74 -4.51 -32.87
N GLU A 30 -7.63 -4.79 -33.57
CA GLU A 30 -6.88 -6.04 -33.42
C GLU A 30 -6.13 -6.08 -32.08
N TYR A 31 -5.49 -4.97 -31.72
CA TYR A 31 -4.78 -4.85 -30.44
C TYR A 31 -5.73 -4.94 -29.25
N SER A 32 -6.89 -4.29 -29.34
CA SER A 32 -7.95 -4.37 -28.31
C SER A 32 -8.45 -5.82 -28.12
N LYS A 33 -8.60 -6.57 -29.22
CA LYS A 33 -8.99 -7.98 -29.18
C LYS A 33 -7.90 -8.86 -28.54
N LEU A 34 -6.63 -8.61 -28.85
CA LEU A 34 -5.50 -9.34 -28.26
C LEU A 34 -5.44 -9.13 -26.74
N LEU A 35 -5.55 -7.88 -26.28
CA LEU A 35 -5.59 -7.55 -24.85
C LEU A 35 -6.76 -8.22 -24.15
N TYR A 36 -7.96 -8.17 -24.73
CA TYR A 36 -9.14 -8.84 -24.19
C TYR A 36 -8.92 -10.35 -24.01
N ASN A 37 -8.35 -11.02 -25.02
CA ASN A 37 -8.06 -12.44 -24.95
C ASN A 37 -7.03 -12.77 -23.86
N ARG A 38 -5.98 -11.95 -23.70
CA ARG A 38 -4.98 -12.13 -22.64
C ARG A 38 -5.58 -11.93 -21.24
N VAL A 39 -6.41 -10.90 -21.05
CA VAL A 39 -7.12 -10.67 -19.78
C VAL A 39 -7.97 -11.88 -19.42
N ASN A 40 -8.75 -12.41 -20.37
CA ASN A 40 -9.57 -13.59 -20.12
C ASN A 40 -8.73 -14.84 -19.83
N TYR A 41 -7.59 -15.04 -20.51
CA TYR A 41 -6.68 -16.13 -20.20
C TYR A 41 -6.18 -16.08 -18.75
N TYR A 42 -5.66 -14.93 -18.31
CA TYR A 42 -5.17 -14.81 -16.93
C TYR A 42 -6.28 -14.85 -15.88
N LEU A 43 -7.50 -14.41 -16.23
CA LEU A 43 -8.65 -14.59 -15.38
C LEU A 43 -9.01 -16.07 -15.20
N GLN A 44 -8.94 -16.89 -16.27
CA GLN A 44 -9.16 -18.33 -16.15
C GLN A 44 -8.07 -19.01 -15.31
N GLU A 45 -6.80 -18.64 -15.50
CA GLU A 45 -5.71 -19.16 -14.67
C GLU A 45 -5.83 -18.73 -13.20
N LEU A 46 -6.30 -17.51 -12.95
CA LEU A 46 -6.65 -17.04 -11.60
C LEU A 46 -7.76 -17.90 -10.99
N LEU A 47 -8.87 -18.12 -11.69
CA LEU A 47 -9.97 -18.95 -11.19
C LEU A 47 -9.56 -20.40 -10.94
N LYS A 48 -8.68 -20.95 -11.79
CA LYS A 48 -8.10 -22.27 -11.59
C LYS A 48 -7.22 -22.31 -10.34
N SER A 49 -6.38 -21.30 -10.13
CA SER A 49 -5.56 -21.16 -8.92
C SER A 49 -6.41 -21.09 -7.66
N ILE A 50 -7.48 -20.27 -7.64
CA ILE A 50 -8.40 -20.16 -6.52
C ILE A 50 -9.05 -21.50 -6.16
N LYS A 51 -9.47 -22.28 -7.17
CA LYS A 51 -10.11 -23.59 -6.98
C LYS A 51 -9.15 -24.66 -6.48
N LEU A 52 -7.87 -24.57 -6.83
CA LEU A 52 -6.84 -25.52 -6.42
C LEU A 52 -6.24 -25.18 -5.05
N ASN A 53 -6.35 -23.92 -4.61
CA ASN A 53 -5.82 -23.49 -3.33
C ASN A 53 -6.80 -23.85 -2.20
N SER A 54 -6.36 -24.71 -1.27
CA SER A 54 -7.13 -25.12 -0.10
C SER A 54 -7.13 -24.08 1.03
N THR A 55 -6.26 -23.07 0.96
CA THR A 55 -6.10 -22.05 2.02
C THR A 55 -6.22 -20.65 1.44
N ASN A 56 -7.42 -20.33 0.95
CA ASN A 56 -7.72 -18.97 0.51
C ASN A 56 -7.82 -18.01 1.72
N ASN A 57 -7.39 -16.77 1.55
CA ASN A 57 -7.27 -15.70 2.54
C ASN A 57 -7.60 -14.32 1.93
N ILE A 58 -7.62 -13.31 2.81
CA ILE A 58 -8.11 -11.96 2.50
C ILE A 58 -7.04 -11.01 1.94
N SER A 59 -5.82 -11.45 1.74
CA SER A 59 -4.72 -10.53 1.44
C SER A 59 -4.95 -9.69 0.18
N LEU A 60 -4.52 -8.42 0.23
CA LEU A 60 -4.41 -7.54 -0.93
C LEU A 60 -3.39 -8.06 -1.94
N CYS A 61 -2.23 -8.46 -1.44
CA CYS A 61 -1.08 -8.77 -2.26
C CYS A 61 -1.04 -10.22 -2.76
N TYR A 62 -1.61 -11.12 -1.96
CA TYR A 62 -1.56 -12.54 -2.26
C TYR A 62 -2.88 -13.02 -2.84
N GLU A 63 -4.04 -12.44 -2.50
CA GLU A 63 -5.31 -13.14 -2.70
C GLU A 63 -6.54 -12.22 -2.92
N PHE A 64 -7.67 -12.49 -2.23
CA PHE A 64 -9.00 -12.07 -2.64
C PHE A 64 -9.20 -10.56 -2.67
N THR A 65 -8.54 -9.81 -1.78
CA THR A 65 -8.66 -8.35 -1.82
C THR A 65 -8.03 -7.79 -3.09
N GLY A 66 -6.87 -8.30 -3.52
CA GLY A 66 -6.26 -7.93 -4.79
C GLY A 66 -7.14 -8.29 -5.98
N TYR A 67 -7.80 -9.45 -5.93
CA TYR A 67 -8.70 -9.89 -7.01
C TYR A 67 -9.92 -8.99 -7.14
N VAL A 68 -10.58 -8.63 -6.03
CA VAL A 68 -11.76 -7.77 -6.10
C VAL A 68 -11.39 -6.36 -6.57
N TYR A 69 -10.23 -5.81 -6.19
CA TYR A 69 -9.78 -4.52 -6.74
C TYR A 69 -9.55 -4.60 -8.25
N ALA A 70 -8.89 -5.66 -8.74
CA ALA A 70 -8.66 -5.85 -10.16
C ALA A 70 -9.98 -6.06 -10.94
N LEU A 71 -10.93 -6.81 -10.37
CA LEU A 71 -12.24 -7.06 -10.95
C LEU A 71 -13.17 -5.85 -10.89
N GLU A 72 -13.10 -5.03 -9.84
CA GLU A 72 -13.85 -3.78 -9.72
C GLU A 72 -13.43 -2.82 -10.83
N PHE A 73 -12.11 -2.66 -11.01
CA PHE A 73 -11.56 -1.87 -12.10
C PHE A 73 -12.02 -2.41 -13.47
N LEU A 74 -12.00 -3.73 -13.65
CA LEU A 74 -12.51 -4.39 -14.85
C LEU A 74 -13.99 -4.11 -15.10
N SER A 75 -14.84 -4.30 -14.11
CA SER A 75 -16.30 -4.18 -14.24
C SER A 75 -16.71 -2.75 -14.57
N LYS A 76 -16.01 -1.76 -14.00
CA LYS A 76 -16.20 -0.33 -14.33
C LYS A 76 -15.85 0.02 -15.78
N ASN A 77 -14.95 -0.73 -16.42
CA ASN A 77 -14.44 -0.43 -17.76
C ASN A 77 -14.93 -1.42 -18.84
N CYS A 78 -15.49 -2.56 -18.45
CA CYS A 78 -15.85 -3.66 -19.34
C CYS A 78 -17.12 -4.37 -18.87
N LYS A 79 -18.06 -4.61 -19.79
CA LYS A 79 -19.29 -5.36 -19.50
C LYS A 79 -19.00 -6.85 -19.24
N GLY A 80 -19.76 -7.45 -18.33
CA GLY A 80 -19.83 -8.92 -18.17
C GLY A 80 -18.98 -9.49 -17.04
N TYR A 81 -18.29 -8.66 -16.25
CA TYR A 81 -17.51 -9.08 -15.09
C TYR A 81 -18.25 -8.90 -13.75
N ASP A 82 -19.39 -8.21 -13.74
CA ASP A 82 -20.15 -7.86 -12.52
C ASP A 82 -20.50 -9.08 -11.68
N LYS A 83 -21.04 -10.13 -12.32
CA LYS A 83 -21.39 -11.39 -11.61
C LYS A 83 -20.17 -12.08 -10.97
N LEU A 84 -19.02 -11.99 -11.63
CA LEU A 84 -17.79 -12.56 -11.09
C LEU A 84 -17.26 -11.72 -9.93
N LEU A 85 -17.33 -10.39 -10.06
CA LEU A 85 -17.03 -9.48 -8.96
C LEU A 85 -17.91 -9.76 -7.75
N ASP A 86 -19.23 -9.85 -7.91
CA ASP A 86 -20.17 -10.18 -6.83
C ASP A 86 -19.84 -11.52 -6.14
N THR A 87 -19.43 -12.51 -6.94
CA THR A 87 -19.01 -13.81 -6.42
C THR A 87 -17.73 -13.70 -5.57
N LEU A 88 -16.70 -13.02 -6.07
CA LEU A 88 -15.45 -12.85 -5.32
C LEU A 88 -15.63 -11.95 -4.10
N GLU A 89 -16.49 -10.93 -4.17
CA GLU A 89 -16.87 -10.11 -3.02
C GLU A 89 -17.56 -10.95 -1.94
N THR A 90 -18.50 -11.81 -2.32
CA THR A 90 -19.19 -12.71 -1.37
C THR A 90 -18.18 -13.61 -0.64
N ILE A 91 -17.21 -14.17 -1.37
CA ILE A 91 -16.14 -14.98 -0.78
C ILE A 91 -15.25 -14.13 0.14
N LEU A 92 -14.87 -12.92 -0.29
CA LEU A 92 -14.07 -12.01 0.53
C LEU A 92 -14.75 -11.65 1.85
N LEU A 93 -16.06 -11.42 1.85
CA LEU A 93 -16.83 -11.16 3.07
C LEU A 93 -16.80 -12.37 4.02
N ALA A 94 -16.98 -13.59 3.50
CA ALA A 94 -16.91 -14.81 4.30
C ALA A 94 -15.50 -15.01 4.91
N LEU A 95 -14.45 -14.90 4.09
CA LEU A 95 -13.06 -15.04 4.55
C LEU A 95 -12.69 -13.97 5.59
N THR A 96 -13.21 -12.76 5.45
CA THR A 96 -12.97 -11.66 6.39
C THR A 96 -13.66 -11.90 7.73
N LYS A 97 -14.89 -12.44 7.72
CA LYS A 97 -15.59 -12.85 8.95
C LYS A 97 -14.82 -13.95 9.69
N ASP A 98 -14.32 -14.94 8.96
CA ASP A 98 -13.51 -16.01 9.57
C ASP A 98 -12.20 -15.48 10.13
N ARG A 99 -11.52 -14.57 9.41
CA ARG A 99 -10.31 -13.88 9.91
C ARG A 99 -10.61 -13.06 11.17
N LEU A 100 -11.72 -12.33 11.24
CA LEU A 100 -12.10 -11.57 12.43
C LEU A 100 -12.39 -12.48 13.63
N ARG A 101 -12.97 -13.66 13.42
CA ARG A 101 -13.15 -14.67 14.48
C ARG A 101 -11.81 -15.17 15.00
N GLU A 102 -10.87 -15.47 14.10
CA GLU A 102 -9.50 -15.85 14.45
C GLU A 102 -8.83 -14.75 15.30
N ILE A 103 -8.87 -13.50 14.82
CA ILE A 103 -8.30 -12.33 15.51
C ILE A 103 -8.89 -12.19 16.92
N LYS A 104 -10.22 -12.26 17.06
CA LYS A 104 -10.91 -12.15 18.35
C LYS A 104 -10.60 -13.29 19.32
N SER A 105 -10.24 -14.46 18.80
CA SER A 105 -9.82 -15.62 19.61
C SER A 105 -8.34 -15.57 19.99
N SER A 106 -7.56 -14.71 19.34
CA SER A 106 -6.14 -14.51 19.62
C SER A 106 -5.95 -13.48 20.73
N ASN A 107 -5.05 -13.78 21.66
CA ASN A 107 -4.57 -12.80 22.66
C ASN A 107 -3.30 -12.07 22.18
N ILE A 108 -2.92 -12.26 20.91
CA ILE A 108 -1.67 -11.79 20.33
C ILE A 108 -1.97 -10.77 19.23
N VAL A 109 -1.21 -9.66 19.23
CA VAL A 109 -1.19 -8.69 18.15
C VAL A 109 -0.19 -9.16 17.08
N LYS A 110 -0.65 -9.27 15.84
CA LYS A 110 0.20 -9.54 14.68
C LYS A 110 -0.06 -8.52 13.59
N GLU A 111 0.99 -8.07 12.92
CA GLU A 111 0.89 -7.15 11.78
C GLU A 111 -0.07 -7.70 10.70
N GLU A 112 0.01 -8.99 10.38
CA GLU A 112 -0.83 -9.66 9.39
C GLU A 112 -2.34 -9.64 9.68
N TYR A 113 -2.75 -9.31 10.92
CA TYR A 113 -4.15 -9.20 11.28
C TYR A 113 -4.77 -7.86 10.89
N PHE A 114 -4.01 -6.78 10.99
CA PHE A 114 -4.52 -5.44 10.79
C PHE A 114 -3.94 -4.70 9.59
N ASP A 115 -2.82 -5.15 9.04
CA ASP A 115 -2.08 -4.38 8.05
C ASP A 115 -2.75 -4.23 6.67
N VAL A 116 -2.11 -3.47 5.78
CA VAL A 116 -2.58 -3.21 4.41
C VAL A 116 -2.34 -4.41 3.49
N ILE A 117 -1.24 -5.13 3.66
CA ILE A 117 -0.81 -6.19 2.73
C ILE A 117 -1.64 -7.47 2.89
N GLN A 118 -1.88 -7.90 4.13
CA GLN A 118 -2.48 -9.17 4.53
C GLN A 118 -3.74 -9.01 5.37
N GLY A 119 -3.78 -7.95 6.17
CA GLY A 119 -4.80 -7.73 7.17
C GLY A 119 -6.09 -7.16 6.63
N VAL A 120 -7.01 -6.94 7.57
CA VAL A 120 -8.36 -6.46 7.27
C VAL A 120 -8.42 -4.98 6.85
N SER A 121 -7.31 -4.23 6.89
CA SER A 121 -7.30 -2.82 6.46
C SER A 121 -7.65 -2.68 4.99
N SER A 122 -7.05 -3.48 4.12
CA SER A 122 -7.30 -3.41 2.67
C SER A 122 -8.74 -3.78 2.30
N VAL A 123 -9.32 -4.75 3.01
CA VAL A 123 -10.74 -5.12 2.89
C VAL A 123 -11.63 -3.95 3.29
N ALA A 124 -11.40 -3.35 4.46
CA ALA A 124 -12.18 -2.22 4.92
C ALA A 124 -12.05 -1.02 3.97
N ARG A 125 -10.84 -0.74 3.46
CA ARG A 125 -10.60 0.30 2.46
C ARG A 125 -11.37 0.08 1.17
N TYR A 126 -11.46 -1.18 0.72
CA TYR A 126 -12.24 -1.55 -0.47
C TYR A 126 -13.73 -1.27 -0.24
N LEU A 127 -14.30 -1.81 0.84
CA LEU A 127 -15.71 -1.69 1.17
C LEU A 127 -16.13 -0.24 1.46
N LEU A 128 -15.29 0.52 2.17
CA LEU A 128 -15.53 1.96 2.43
C LEU A 128 -15.58 2.77 1.13
N SER A 129 -14.87 2.32 0.08
CA SER A 129 -14.82 3.03 -1.21
C SER A 129 -16.05 2.85 -2.10
N LYS A 130 -16.96 1.91 -1.76
CA LYS A 130 -18.19 1.70 -2.51
C LYS A 130 -19.19 2.81 -2.23
N GLU A 131 -19.81 3.37 -3.26
CA GLU A 131 -20.87 4.39 -3.12
C GLU A 131 -22.08 3.79 -2.40
N GLU A 132 -22.51 2.61 -2.83
CA GLU A 132 -23.57 1.82 -2.20
C GLU A 132 -22.99 0.57 -1.54
N SER A 133 -23.44 0.26 -0.33
CA SER A 133 -23.01 -0.92 0.43
C SER A 133 -24.24 -1.70 0.89
N THR A 134 -24.16 -3.03 0.83
CA THR A 134 -25.19 -3.88 1.45
C THR A 134 -25.12 -3.76 2.97
N SER A 135 -26.23 -4.06 3.66
CA SER A 135 -26.23 -4.06 5.14
C SER A 135 -25.17 -5.01 5.73
N GLU A 136 -24.89 -6.13 5.05
CA GLU A 136 -23.84 -7.07 5.46
C GLU A 136 -22.44 -6.46 5.34
N GLN A 137 -22.15 -5.75 4.23
CA GLN A 137 -20.88 -5.05 4.03
C GLN A 137 -20.69 -3.95 5.07
N GLU A 138 -21.72 -3.16 5.33
CA GLU A 138 -21.66 -2.07 6.33
C GLU A 138 -21.43 -2.62 7.75
N LEU A 139 -22.13 -3.69 8.13
CA LEU A 139 -21.93 -4.34 9.43
C LEU A 139 -20.50 -4.86 9.59
N LEU A 140 -19.95 -5.51 8.56
CA LEU A 140 -18.58 -6.02 8.58
C LEU A 140 -17.56 -4.87 8.70
N VAL A 141 -17.73 -3.78 7.96
CA VAL A 141 -16.86 -2.60 8.06
C VAL A 141 -16.91 -2.02 9.47
N LYS A 142 -18.10 -1.86 10.05
CA LYS A 142 -18.25 -1.37 11.43
C LYS A 142 -17.59 -2.29 12.46
N GLU A 143 -17.61 -3.60 12.24
CA GLU A 143 -16.90 -4.57 13.06
C GLU A 143 -15.37 -4.40 12.97
N ILE A 144 -14.82 -4.21 11.77
CA ILE A 144 -13.40 -3.91 11.55
C ILE A 144 -13.01 -2.58 12.22
N LEU A 145 -13.84 -1.53 12.07
CA LEU A 145 -13.59 -0.23 12.70
C LEU A 145 -13.54 -0.34 14.23
N ASN A 146 -14.44 -1.12 14.85
CA ASN A 146 -14.38 -1.36 16.29
C ASN A 146 -13.09 -2.10 16.68
N TYR A 147 -12.71 -3.14 15.93
CA TYR A 147 -11.44 -3.84 16.16
C TYR A 147 -10.23 -2.89 16.08
N PHE A 148 -10.15 -2.03 15.08
CA PHE A 148 -9.06 -1.06 14.95
C PHE A 148 -9.04 -0.02 16.05
N ALA A 149 -10.21 0.46 16.47
CA ALA A 149 -10.32 1.40 17.58
C ALA A 149 -9.78 0.78 18.88
N ASP A 150 -10.16 -0.47 19.18
CA ASP A 150 -9.69 -1.21 20.35
C ASP A 150 -8.20 -1.54 20.24
N LEU A 151 -7.74 -1.95 19.06
CA LEU A 151 -6.33 -2.26 18.78
C LEU A 151 -5.41 -1.08 19.08
N ILE A 152 -5.78 0.12 18.62
CA ILE A 152 -4.95 1.32 18.80
C ILE A 152 -4.99 1.82 20.25
N ILE A 153 -6.14 1.76 20.92
CA ILE A 153 -6.28 2.14 22.33
C ILE A 153 -5.43 1.25 23.23
N ASN A 154 -5.37 -0.05 22.93
CA ASN A 154 -4.60 -1.03 23.69
C ASN A 154 -3.13 -1.14 23.26
N GLU A 155 -2.62 -0.18 22.48
CA GLU A 155 -1.21 -0.08 22.05
C GLU A 155 -0.74 -1.31 21.26
N PRO A 156 -0.76 -1.28 19.92
CA PRO A 156 -0.55 -2.47 19.07
C PRO A 156 0.93 -2.88 19.00
N THR A 157 1.46 -3.30 20.13
CA THR A 157 2.85 -3.69 20.33
C THR A 157 3.09 -5.08 19.75
N ILE A 158 4.08 -5.17 18.87
CA ILE A 158 4.62 -6.43 18.37
C ILE A 158 5.72 -6.86 19.32
N TYR A 159 5.45 -7.87 20.14
CA TYR A 159 6.41 -8.40 21.11
C TYR A 159 7.50 -9.25 20.44
N VAL A 160 8.65 -9.36 21.14
CA VAL A 160 9.90 -9.95 20.65
C VAL A 160 9.74 -11.39 20.15
N GLU A 161 8.88 -12.18 20.76
CA GLU A 161 8.60 -13.57 20.39
C GLU A 161 7.87 -13.69 19.05
N TYR A 162 7.22 -12.63 18.57
CA TYR A 162 6.49 -12.59 17.30
C TYR A 162 7.26 -11.87 16.18
N MET A 163 8.46 -11.38 16.45
CA MET A 163 9.28 -10.70 15.45
C MET A 163 9.91 -11.68 14.47
N PRO A 164 9.98 -11.34 13.17
CA PRO A 164 10.32 -12.30 12.13
C PRO A 164 11.81 -12.65 12.03
N ASN A 165 12.70 -11.84 12.61
CA ASN A 165 14.14 -12.06 12.51
C ASN A 165 14.89 -11.64 13.77
N GLU A 166 16.08 -12.22 13.96
CA GLU A 166 16.94 -11.98 15.12
C GLU A 166 17.43 -10.53 15.21
N LYS A 167 17.67 -9.86 14.09
CA LYS A 167 18.11 -8.46 14.06
C LYS A 167 17.06 -7.53 14.67
N LEU A 168 15.78 -7.75 14.37
CA LEU A 168 14.67 -7.03 14.99
C LEU A 168 14.54 -7.38 16.47
N ARG A 169 14.63 -8.66 16.83
CA ARG A 169 14.56 -9.10 18.25
C ARG A 169 15.64 -8.47 19.12
N LYS A 170 16.86 -8.33 18.59
CA LYS A 170 17.97 -7.65 19.27
C LYS A 170 17.76 -6.14 19.37
N ARG A 171 17.16 -5.52 18.35
CA ARG A 171 16.92 -4.07 18.30
C ARG A 171 15.74 -3.63 19.18
N PHE A 172 14.73 -4.48 19.34
CA PHE A 172 13.50 -4.18 20.06
C PHE A 172 13.16 -5.29 21.07
N PRO A 173 13.99 -5.49 22.10
CA PRO A 173 13.81 -6.59 23.06
C PRO A 173 12.49 -6.49 23.84
N SER A 174 11.95 -5.28 24.01
CA SER A 174 10.68 -5.00 24.70
C SER A 174 9.47 -4.94 23.78
N GLY A 175 9.64 -5.18 22.48
CA GLY A 175 8.61 -4.96 21.48
C GLY A 175 8.66 -3.58 20.82
N TYR A 176 7.90 -3.44 19.74
CA TYR A 176 7.76 -2.16 19.02
C TYR A 176 6.34 -1.96 18.51
N ILE A 177 5.96 -0.70 18.27
CA ILE A 177 4.79 -0.32 17.50
C ILE A 177 5.23 -0.02 16.07
N ASN A 178 4.57 -0.63 15.08
CA ASN A 178 4.89 -0.43 13.68
C ASN A 178 4.16 0.82 13.15
N LEU A 179 4.93 1.83 12.72
CA LEU A 179 4.41 3.08 12.16
C LEU A 179 4.31 3.08 10.63
N GLY A 180 4.77 2.02 9.97
CA GLY A 180 4.77 1.91 8.52
C GLY A 180 3.37 1.88 7.90
N VAL A 181 3.32 2.07 6.58
CA VAL A 181 2.09 1.97 5.79
C VAL A 181 1.72 0.52 5.53
N ALA A 182 2.69 -0.28 5.06
CA ALA A 182 2.42 -1.63 4.57
C ALA A 182 1.96 -2.57 5.70
N HIS A 183 2.65 -2.50 6.85
CA HIS A 183 2.51 -3.44 7.97
C HIS A 183 2.15 -2.77 9.31
N GLY A 184 2.02 -1.44 9.31
CA GLY A 184 1.86 -0.66 10.53
C GLY A 184 0.49 -0.05 10.72
N ILE A 185 0.39 0.79 11.76
CA ILE A 185 -0.87 1.35 12.24
C ILE A 185 -1.48 2.39 11.31
N LEU A 186 -0.77 2.85 10.27
CA LEU A 186 -1.33 3.77 9.28
C LEU A 186 -2.48 3.17 8.46
N GLY A 187 -2.44 1.86 8.20
CA GLY A 187 -3.58 1.16 7.58
C GLY A 187 -4.85 1.31 8.43
N PRO A 188 -4.84 0.81 9.68
CA PRO A 188 -5.94 0.99 10.62
C PRO A 188 -6.36 2.44 10.84
N LEU A 189 -5.40 3.36 11.04
CA LEU A 189 -5.71 4.77 11.28
C LEU A 189 -6.40 5.42 10.08
N TYR A 190 -5.95 5.12 8.86
CA TYR A 190 -6.59 5.68 7.70
C TYR A 190 -8.01 5.12 7.50
N VAL A 191 -8.20 3.83 7.75
CA VAL A 191 -9.54 3.21 7.73
C VAL A 191 -10.46 3.81 8.78
N LEU A 192 -9.97 4.09 9.99
CA LEU A 192 -10.76 4.76 11.04
C LEU A 192 -11.19 6.18 10.60
N ALA A 193 -10.27 6.95 10.00
CA ALA A 193 -10.60 8.28 9.47
C ALA A 193 -11.67 8.21 8.37
N LEU A 194 -11.53 7.29 7.42
CA LEU A 194 -12.54 7.06 6.37
C LEU A 194 -13.88 6.58 6.94
N GLY A 195 -13.85 5.76 8.00
CA GLY A 195 -15.06 5.33 8.71
C GLY A 195 -15.76 6.50 9.42
N PHE A 196 -14.99 7.42 10.01
CA PHE A 196 -15.50 8.67 10.56
C PHE A 196 -16.16 9.53 9.47
N GLU A 197 -15.51 9.73 8.33
CA GLU A 197 -16.08 10.49 7.21
C GLU A 197 -17.39 9.88 6.69
N LYS A 198 -17.40 8.55 6.47
CA LYS A 198 -18.54 7.87 5.84
C LYS A 198 -19.74 7.68 6.78
N PHE A 199 -19.49 7.38 8.05
CA PHE A 199 -20.54 6.97 8.99
C PHE A 199 -20.71 7.90 10.20
N ASN A 200 -19.87 8.93 10.34
CA ASN A 200 -19.86 9.86 11.48
C ASN A 200 -19.74 9.16 12.85
N ILE A 201 -18.90 8.12 12.94
CA ILE A 201 -18.71 7.32 14.16
C ILE A 201 -17.72 8.04 15.09
N THR A 202 -18.22 8.98 15.88
CA THR A 202 -17.41 9.83 16.78
C THR A 202 -16.72 9.07 17.92
N LYS A 203 -17.25 7.90 18.33
CA LYS A 203 -16.66 7.09 19.40
C LYS A 203 -15.24 6.57 19.08
N HIS A 204 -14.81 6.60 17.82
CA HIS A 204 -13.48 6.17 17.40
C HIS A 204 -12.44 7.31 17.38
N ILE A 205 -12.87 8.56 17.61
CA ILE A 205 -11.98 9.73 17.64
C ILE A 205 -10.82 9.56 18.65
N PRO A 206 -11.03 9.11 19.90
CA PRO A 206 -9.93 8.92 20.85
C PRO A 206 -8.86 7.94 20.35
N SER A 207 -9.26 6.89 19.63
CA SER A 207 -8.33 5.94 19.01
C SER A 207 -7.53 6.59 17.89
N ILE A 208 -8.17 7.42 17.05
CA ILE A 208 -7.49 8.19 16.00
C ILE A 208 -6.46 9.14 16.63
N GLU A 209 -6.85 9.90 17.65
CA GLU A 209 -5.95 10.83 18.38
C GLU A 209 -4.76 10.10 19.02
N LYS A 210 -5.01 8.97 19.71
CA LYS A 210 -3.95 8.13 20.30
C LYS A 210 -2.97 7.65 19.23
N GLY A 211 -3.46 7.13 18.10
CA GLY A 211 -2.59 6.65 17.04
C GLY A 211 -1.81 7.76 16.34
N LEU A 212 -2.41 8.94 16.16
CA LEU A 212 -1.72 10.12 15.62
C LEU A 212 -0.63 10.63 16.56
N SER A 213 -0.82 10.52 17.87
CA SER A 213 0.16 10.96 18.87
C SER A 213 1.53 10.29 18.70
N TYR A 214 1.61 9.06 18.19
CA TYR A 214 2.89 8.41 17.89
C TYR A 214 3.70 9.19 16.83
N TYR A 215 3.03 9.71 15.80
CA TYR A 215 3.69 10.50 14.75
C TYR A 215 4.02 11.91 15.23
N GLU A 216 3.18 12.48 16.09
CA GLU A 216 3.42 13.80 16.67
C GLU A 216 4.55 13.81 17.70
N ASN A 217 4.90 12.67 18.28
CA ASN A 217 5.93 12.56 19.31
C ASN A 217 7.25 11.94 18.82
N ALA A 218 7.24 11.15 17.73
CA ALA A 218 8.40 10.39 17.27
C ALA A 218 9.02 10.89 15.94
N PHE A 219 8.74 12.14 15.54
CA PHE A 219 9.33 12.70 14.33
C PHE A 219 10.77 13.18 14.55
N PHE A 220 11.56 13.14 13.50
CA PHE A 220 12.92 13.69 13.47
C PHE A 220 12.94 15.00 12.70
N THR A 221 13.87 15.90 13.07
CA THR A 221 14.09 17.17 12.39
C THR A 221 15.52 17.31 11.88
N ASN A 222 15.70 18.09 10.81
CA ASN A 222 17.02 18.52 10.37
C ASN A 222 17.52 19.72 11.19
N LYS A 223 18.73 20.19 10.88
CA LYS A 223 19.39 21.32 11.56
C LYS A 223 18.61 22.65 11.53
N ILE A 224 17.65 22.81 10.60
CA ILE A 224 16.83 24.01 10.48
C ILE A 224 15.42 23.81 11.07
N GLY A 225 15.20 22.72 11.81
CA GLY A 225 13.93 22.43 12.50
C GLY A 225 12.82 21.89 11.59
N LYS A 226 13.11 21.54 10.34
CA LYS A 226 12.13 20.93 9.42
C LYS A 226 12.02 19.44 9.66
N ILE A 227 10.80 18.92 9.64
CA ILE A 227 10.54 17.49 9.84
C ILE A 227 11.06 16.71 8.64
N ILE A 228 11.93 15.74 8.92
CA ILE A 228 12.53 14.87 7.90
C ILE A 228 11.90 13.49 7.83
N GLY A 229 11.14 13.10 8.87
CA GLY A 229 10.35 11.89 8.84
C GLY A 229 10.31 11.15 10.18
N TRP A 230 10.06 9.85 10.07
CA TRP A 230 9.93 8.93 11.20
C TRP A 230 10.73 7.66 10.93
N ASN A 231 11.18 7.01 11.99
CA ASN A 231 11.52 5.59 11.89
C ASN A 231 10.22 4.79 11.75
N GLY A 232 10.21 3.75 10.91
CA GLY A 232 9.00 2.94 10.66
C GLY A 232 8.56 2.09 11.85
N ARG A 233 9.30 2.10 12.96
CA ARG A 233 9.02 1.37 14.20
C ARG A 233 9.43 2.25 15.38
N VAL A 234 8.67 2.24 16.45
CA VAL A 234 8.98 2.97 17.69
C VAL A 234 8.80 2.05 18.89
N SER A 235 9.56 2.29 19.95
CA SER A 235 9.44 1.58 21.22
C SER A 235 9.61 2.58 22.35
N ASP A 236 8.73 2.54 23.34
CA ASP A 236 8.79 3.44 24.50
C ASP A 236 10.04 3.23 25.36
N TYR A 237 10.74 2.10 25.18
CA TYR A 237 11.91 1.72 25.95
C TYR A 237 13.25 2.09 25.29
N GLU A 238 13.23 2.60 24.06
CA GLU A 238 14.42 2.92 23.27
C GLU A 238 14.51 4.44 23.05
N GLU A 239 14.97 5.17 24.07
CA GLU A 239 15.00 6.65 24.09
C GLU A 239 15.97 7.30 23.09
N ASN A 240 16.82 6.54 22.39
CA ASN A 240 17.91 7.07 21.55
C ASN A 240 18.02 6.41 20.18
N GLU A 241 16.91 6.11 19.53
CA GLU A 241 16.95 5.52 18.20
C GLU A 241 17.47 6.53 17.15
N GLU A 242 18.58 6.20 16.48
CA GLU A 242 19.08 7.02 15.36
C GLU A 242 18.08 7.00 14.19
N PHE A 243 17.87 8.18 13.60
CA PHE A 243 17.05 8.30 12.40
C PHE A 243 17.70 7.58 11.21
N ARG A 244 16.94 6.68 10.58
CA ARG A 244 17.37 6.03 9.34
C ARG A 244 16.54 6.55 8.19
N PHE A 245 17.18 7.35 7.35
CA PHE A 245 16.52 7.91 6.18
C PHE A 245 16.01 6.78 5.27
N ASN A 246 14.70 6.74 5.09
CA ASN A 246 14.02 5.79 4.23
C ASN A 246 12.82 6.53 3.62
N ILE A 247 12.73 6.52 2.30
CA ILE A 247 11.67 7.22 1.54
C ILE A 247 10.75 6.26 0.78
N SER A 248 10.85 4.96 1.07
CA SER A 248 9.94 3.95 0.54
C SER A 248 8.48 4.21 0.89
N TRP A 249 7.58 3.58 0.14
CA TRP A 249 6.16 3.58 0.45
C TRP A 249 5.86 2.74 1.70
N CYS A 250 6.47 1.56 1.83
CA CYS A 250 6.08 0.57 2.83
C CYS A 250 6.39 0.97 4.27
N TYR A 251 7.62 1.40 4.55
CA TYR A 251 8.12 1.78 5.88
C TYR A 251 8.80 3.16 5.89
N GLY A 252 8.86 3.83 4.74
CA GLY A 252 9.57 5.09 4.57
C GLY A 252 8.70 6.31 4.86
N SER A 253 9.38 7.41 5.11
CA SER A 253 8.78 8.67 5.55
C SER A 253 7.86 9.29 4.49
N LEU A 254 8.11 9.08 3.19
CA LEU A 254 7.20 9.55 2.14
C LEU A 254 5.87 8.80 2.13
N GLY A 255 5.89 7.47 2.27
CA GLY A 255 4.68 6.68 2.41
C GLY A 255 3.87 7.11 3.64
N MET A 256 4.56 7.23 4.78
CA MET A 256 3.92 7.65 6.04
C MET A 256 3.33 9.06 5.93
N ALA A 257 4.10 10.03 5.44
CA ALA A 257 3.65 11.40 5.23
C ALA A 257 2.43 11.46 4.30
N ARG A 258 2.38 10.63 3.25
CA ARG A 258 1.25 10.61 2.32
C ARG A 258 -0.04 10.16 3.00
N VAL A 259 0.00 9.07 3.77
CA VAL A 259 -1.19 8.59 4.48
C VAL A 259 -1.63 9.61 5.54
N LEU A 260 -0.68 10.18 6.28
CA LEU A 260 -0.96 11.23 7.27
C LEU A 260 -1.59 12.47 6.63
N TYR A 261 -1.12 12.88 5.45
CA TYR A 261 -1.73 13.98 4.69
C TYR A 261 -3.19 13.69 4.33
N ASN A 262 -3.50 12.47 3.90
CA ASN A 262 -4.86 12.06 3.58
C ASN A 262 -5.77 12.03 4.81
N ILE A 263 -5.28 11.48 5.93
CA ILE A 263 -5.98 11.53 7.23
C ILE A 263 -6.24 13.00 7.62
N ALA A 264 -5.23 13.85 7.49
CA ALA A 264 -5.31 15.27 7.84
C ALA A 264 -6.33 16.06 7.00
N LYS A 265 -6.62 15.64 5.77
CA LYS A 265 -7.72 16.18 4.96
C LYS A 265 -9.08 15.81 5.55
N ILE A 266 -9.23 14.55 6.00
CA ILE A 266 -10.49 14.04 6.55
C ILE A 266 -10.82 14.69 7.90
N ILE A 267 -9.85 14.77 8.81
CA ILE A 267 -10.06 15.31 10.16
C ILE A 267 -9.75 16.81 10.27
N ASP A 268 -9.49 17.47 9.15
CA ASP A 268 -9.08 18.87 9.04
C ASP A 268 -7.91 19.30 9.95
N SER A 269 -6.87 18.46 10.07
CA SER A 269 -5.70 18.76 10.90
C SER A 269 -4.64 19.54 10.12
N GLN A 270 -4.54 20.84 10.38
CA GLN A 270 -3.49 21.68 9.77
C GLN A 270 -2.07 21.23 10.17
N LYS A 271 -1.87 20.86 11.44
CA LYS A 271 -0.59 20.37 11.97
C LYS A 271 -0.08 19.17 11.16
N LEU A 272 -0.91 18.15 10.97
CA LEU A 272 -0.52 16.95 10.21
C LEU A 272 -0.27 17.25 8.73
N ARG A 273 -1.04 18.15 8.11
CA ARG A 273 -0.76 18.62 6.75
C ARG A 273 0.64 19.24 6.66
N GLU A 274 1.00 20.10 7.60
CA GLU A 274 2.32 20.74 7.65
C GLU A 274 3.45 19.73 7.86
N MET A 275 3.27 18.78 8.79
CA MET A 275 4.24 17.71 9.02
C MET A 275 4.50 16.88 7.75
N ALA A 276 3.44 16.47 7.05
CA ALA A 276 3.57 15.74 5.81
C ALA A 276 4.29 16.57 4.72
N MET A 277 3.94 17.85 4.59
CA MET A 277 4.57 18.75 3.62
C MET A 277 6.05 18.99 3.89
N ASP A 278 6.44 19.10 5.17
CA ASP A 278 7.83 19.23 5.57
C ASP A 278 8.66 17.99 5.19
N VAL A 279 8.10 16.79 5.38
CA VAL A 279 8.76 15.54 4.99
C VAL A 279 8.95 15.45 3.47
N PHE A 280 7.92 15.74 2.69
CA PHE A 280 8.04 15.77 1.22
C PHE A 280 9.08 16.78 0.76
N THR A 281 9.09 17.98 1.35
CA THR A 281 10.07 19.03 1.00
C THR A 281 11.49 18.63 1.39
N SER A 282 11.69 18.10 2.60
CA SER A 282 13.02 17.71 3.10
C SER A 282 13.59 16.47 2.40
N SER A 283 12.74 15.59 1.88
CA SER A 283 13.18 14.40 1.14
C SER A 283 13.85 14.72 -0.20
N ILE A 284 13.66 15.93 -0.74
CA ILE A 284 14.24 16.35 -2.02
C ILE A 284 15.77 16.41 -1.93
N ASP A 285 16.31 16.93 -0.83
CA ASP A 285 17.76 16.98 -0.62
C ASP A 285 18.36 15.57 -0.51
N TYR A 286 17.64 14.66 0.14
CA TYR A 286 18.06 13.27 0.24
C TYR A 286 18.06 12.56 -1.12
N LEU A 287 17.03 12.79 -1.93
CA LEU A 287 16.93 12.26 -3.30
C LEU A 287 18.09 12.72 -4.19
N ASN A 288 18.52 13.98 -4.04
CA ASN A 288 19.64 14.50 -4.81
C ASN A 288 21.00 13.91 -4.40
N GLY A 289 21.11 13.34 -3.19
CA GLY A 289 22.36 12.86 -2.62
C GLY A 289 22.45 11.34 -2.42
N SER A 290 21.39 10.59 -2.73
CA SER A 290 21.29 9.15 -2.43
C SER A 290 20.88 8.35 -3.66
N GLU A 291 21.46 7.17 -3.80
CA GLU A 291 21.08 6.22 -4.85
C GLU A 291 19.86 5.39 -4.41
N ILE A 292 18.87 5.27 -5.30
CA ILE A 292 17.76 4.32 -5.17
C ILE A 292 18.07 3.14 -6.09
N LEU A 293 18.22 1.94 -5.52
CA LEU A 293 18.76 0.78 -6.23
C LEU A 293 17.80 0.13 -7.22
N ASN A 294 16.49 0.17 -6.92
CA ASN A 294 15.44 -0.46 -7.74
C ASN A 294 14.35 0.54 -8.15
N ASN A 295 13.62 0.17 -9.19
CA ASN A 295 12.51 0.92 -9.77
C ASN A 295 11.15 0.48 -9.23
N GLY A 296 11.06 -0.50 -8.32
CA GLY A 296 9.80 -1.02 -7.78
C GLY A 296 8.93 0.02 -7.06
N ILE A 297 7.69 -0.38 -6.73
CA ILE A 297 6.73 0.45 -5.98
C ILE A 297 7.02 0.44 -4.48
N CYS A 298 7.32 -0.73 -3.92
CA CYS A 298 7.39 -0.93 -2.47
C CYS A 298 8.40 0.03 -1.82
N HIS A 299 9.60 0.06 -2.38
CA HIS A 299 10.73 0.84 -1.87
C HIS A 299 11.67 1.34 -2.96
N GLY A 300 11.18 1.46 -4.20
CA GLY A 300 11.92 1.94 -5.35
C GLY A 300 11.41 3.23 -5.95
N ARG A 301 12.02 3.63 -7.08
CA ARG A 301 11.74 4.89 -7.77
C ARG A 301 10.28 5.05 -8.17
N SER A 302 9.59 3.98 -8.59
CA SER A 302 8.19 4.07 -9.04
C SER A 302 7.23 4.48 -7.92
N GLY A 303 7.43 3.95 -6.71
CA GLY A 303 6.62 4.32 -5.55
C GLY A 303 6.83 5.78 -5.18
N ILE A 304 8.09 6.22 -5.12
CA ILE A 304 8.47 7.60 -4.81
C ILE A 304 7.91 8.55 -5.87
N MET A 305 8.08 8.25 -7.14
CA MET A 305 7.54 9.01 -8.27
C MET A 305 6.03 9.22 -8.13
N LEU A 306 5.30 8.15 -7.80
CA LEU A 306 3.86 8.20 -7.65
C LEU A 306 3.44 9.03 -6.44
N LEU A 307 4.13 8.90 -5.30
CA LEU A 307 3.87 9.69 -4.09
C LEU A 307 4.04 11.19 -4.36
N PHE A 308 5.12 11.59 -5.04
CA PHE A 308 5.32 12.99 -5.45
C PHE A 308 4.27 13.48 -6.45
N ASN A 309 3.87 12.63 -7.41
CA ASN A 309 2.81 12.98 -8.35
C ASN A 309 1.48 13.23 -7.63
N LEU A 310 1.10 12.35 -6.71
CA LEU A 310 -0.14 12.47 -5.94
C LEU A 310 -0.12 13.72 -5.04
N MET A 311 1.01 14.00 -4.39
CA MET A 311 1.16 15.25 -3.64
C MET A 311 1.11 16.49 -4.54
N TYR A 312 1.66 16.43 -5.76
CA TYR A 312 1.49 17.52 -6.72
C TYR A 312 0.02 17.71 -7.10
N LEU A 313 -0.71 16.65 -7.39
CA LEU A 313 -2.14 16.73 -7.74
C LEU A 313 -2.98 17.34 -6.61
N ASP A 314 -2.65 17.04 -5.35
CA ASP A 314 -3.35 17.62 -4.19
C ASP A 314 -2.94 19.06 -3.85
N THR A 315 -1.69 19.46 -4.13
CA THR A 315 -1.12 20.73 -3.61
C THR A 315 -0.80 21.77 -4.67
N GLY A 316 -0.72 21.38 -5.95
CA GLY A 316 -0.27 22.22 -7.05
C GLY A 316 1.23 22.59 -7.01
N LYS A 317 2.03 22.05 -6.07
CA LYS A 317 3.45 22.40 -5.95
C LYS A 317 4.26 21.85 -7.13
N THR A 318 4.69 22.74 -8.02
CA THR A 318 5.46 22.40 -9.23
C THR A 318 6.79 21.69 -8.93
N GLN A 319 7.40 21.93 -7.78
CA GLN A 319 8.61 21.23 -7.35
C GLN A 319 8.35 19.72 -7.20
N PHE A 320 7.21 19.31 -6.64
CA PHE A 320 6.84 17.89 -6.52
C PHE A 320 6.61 17.25 -7.88
N LYS A 321 5.99 17.99 -8.81
CA LYS A 321 5.87 17.56 -10.20
C LYS A 321 7.23 17.34 -10.85
N ALA A 322 8.18 18.28 -10.66
CA ALA A 322 9.51 18.18 -11.24
C ALA A 322 10.27 16.94 -10.75
N ILE A 323 10.16 16.61 -9.46
CA ILE A 323 10.74 15.38 -8.89
C ILE A 323 10.10 14.14 -9.53
N SER A 324 8.77 14.09 -9.61
CA SER A 324 8.06 12.99 -10.26
C SER A 324 8.46 12.83 -11.74
N ASP A 325 8.55 13.93 -12.50
CA ASP A 325 8.95 13.93 -13.90
C ASP A 325 10.41 13.49 -14.09
N ASN A 326 11.30 13.80 -13.15
CA ASN A 326 12.70 13.36 -13.20
C ASN A 326 12.82 11.86 -12.91
N LEU A 327 12.16 11.35 -11.87
CA LEU A 327 12.12 9.93 -11.57
C LEU A 327 11.50 9.13 -12.71
N PHE A 328 10.47 9.66 -13.38
CA PHE A 328 9.92 9.06 -14.59
C PHE A 328 10.99 8.88 -15.67
N LYS A 329 11.82 9.90 -15.92
CA LYS A 329 12.90 9.82 -16.92
C LYS A 329 13.98 8.83 -16.51
N GLU A 330 14.37 8.80 -15.24
CA GLU A 330 15.35 7.83 -14.72
C GLU A 330 14.88 6.39 -14.95
N ILE A 331 13.64 6.07 -14.56
CA ILE A 331 13.07 4.73 -14.76
C ILE A 331 13.03 4.37 -16.25
N ILE A 332 12.65 5.31 -17.13
CA ILE A 332 12.65 5.05 -18.58
C ILE A 332 14.06 4.83 -19.14
N ASN A 333 15.06 5.55 -18.62
CA ASN A 333 16.45 5.39 -19.05
C ASN A 333 17.08 4.06 -18.58
N ASP A 334 16.60 3.50 -17.47
CA ASP A 334 17.01 2.19 -16.98
C ASP A 334 16.40 1.02 -17.79
N ALA A 335 15.38 1.28 -18.61
CA ALA A 335 14.75 0.25 -19.42
C ALA A 335 15.72 -0.30 -20.49
N SER A 336 15.81 -1.62 -20.58
CA SER A 336 16.64 -2.33 -21.56
C SER A 336 15.87 -2.69 -22.83
N ASN A 337 16.58 -2.87 -23.93
CA ASN A 337 16.05 -3.44 -25.18
C ASN A 337 16.09 -4.98 -25.20
N SER A 338 16.21 -5.64 -24.04
CA SER A 338 16.27 -7.10 -23.92
C SER A 338 14.88 -7.71 -23.69
N GLU A 339 14.81 -9.05 -23.59
CA GLU A 339 13.57 -9.75 -23.23
C GLU A 339 13.01 -9.28 -21.87
N HIS A 340 13.91 -8.94 -20.94
CA HIS A 340 13.54 -8.38 -19.64
C HIS A 340 13.78 -6.87 -19.65
N ILE A 341 12.71 -6.11 -19.91
CA ILE A 341 12.75 -4.64 -19.98
C ILE A 341 13.40 -4.05 -18.72
N PHE A 342 13.12 -4.64 -17.57
CA PHE A 342 13.72 -4.27 -16.29
C PHE A 342 14.40 -5.48 -15.63
N VAL A 343 15.66 -5.31 -15.27
CA VAL A 343 16.40 -6.17 -14.34
C VAL A 343 16.70 -5.30 -13.13
N GLU A 344 16.06 -5.65 -12.01
CA GLU A 344 16.06 -4.84 -10.80
C GLU A 344 17.20 -5.22 -9.89
N ARG A 345 17.65 -4.28 -9.04
CA ARG A 345 18.82 -4.47 -8.18
C ARG A 345 18.51 -4.07 -6.74
N ASP A 346 18.87 -4.91 -5.78
CA ASP A 346 18.63 -4.61 -4.37
C ASP A 346 19.49 -5.48 -3.44
N ILE A 347 19.62 -5.08 -2.17
CA ILE A 347 20.10 -5.93 -1.09
C ILE A 347 18.96 -6.71 -0.42
N TYR A 348 17.70 -6.42 -0.78
CA TYR A 348 16.54 -7.10 -0.23
C TYR A 348 15.62 -7.59 -1.34
N PHE A 349 15.35 -8.90 -1.36
CA PHE A 349 14.40 -9.49 -2.28
C PHE A 349 13.66 -10.65 -1.60
N ARG A 350 12.34 -10.64 -1.70
CA ARG A 350 11.45 -11.72 -1.22
C ARG A 350 11.64 -12.13 0.24
N GLY A 351 11.73 -11.15 1.14
CA GLY A 351 11.88 -11.40 2.58
C GLY A 351 13.29 -11.80 2.99
N VAL A 352 14.25 -11.81 2.06
CA VAL A 352 15.65 -12.15 2.29
C VAL A 352 16.49 -10.90 2.11
N THR A 353 17.30 -10.59 3.12
CA THR A 353 18.37 -9.60 3.03
C THR A 353 19.65 -10.30 2.61
N PHE A 354 20.29 -9.80 1.56
CA PHE A 354 21.57 -10.25 1.02
C PHE A 354 22.69 -9.34 1.51
N ASP A 355 23.90 -9.90 1.63
CA ASP A 355 25.08 -9.14 2.05
C ASP A 355 25.61 -8.20 0.95
N GLU A 356 25.29 -8.53 -0.31
CA GLU A 356 25.66 -7.75 -1.50
C GLU A 356 24.41 -7.40 -2.31
N VAL A 357 24.54 -6.40 -3.20
CA VAL A 357 23.48 -6.06 -4.16
C VAL A 357 23.34 -7.20 -5.15
N ILE A 358 22.12 -7.68 -5.31
CA ILE A 358 21.77 -8.73 -6.27
C ILE A 358 20.92 -8.18 -7.40
N ASP A 359 21.02 -8.81 -8.57
CA ASP A 359 20.12 -8.58 -9.70
C ASP A 359 18.98 -9.61 -9.67
N TYR A 360 17.76 -9.19 -9.98
CA TYR A 360 16.61 -10.08 -10.07
C TYR A 360 15.58 -9.64 -11.11
N ILE A 361 14.76 -10.61 -11.52
CA ILE A 361 13.60 -10.38 -12.38
C ILE A 361 12.36 -10.69 -11.57
N ASP A 362 11.42 -9.74 -11.54
CA ASP A 362 10.12 -9.91 -10.92
C ASP A 362 9.01 -9.34 -11.81
N PHE A 363 7.87 -10.01 -11.82
CA PHE A 363 6.67 -9.61 -12.55
C PHE A 363 5.55 -9.13 -11.62
N GLY A 364 5.77 -9.19 -10.30
CA GLY A 364 4.81 -8.79 -9.29
C GLY A 364 4.50 -7.28 -9.29
N LEU A 365 3.44 -6.93 -8.57
CA LEU A 365 2.96 -5.54 -8.48
C LEU A 365 3.91 -4.64 -7.68
N LEU A 366 4.45 -5.13 -6.57
CA LEU A 366 5.19 -4.28 -5.63
C LEU A 366 6.65 -4.06 -6.02
N ASN A 367 7.34 -5.08 -6.54
CA ASN A 367 8.77 -5.01 -6.84
C ASN A 367 9.09 -5.28 -8.32
N GLY A 368 8.08 -5.67 -9.12
CA GLY A 368 8.29 -6.15 -10.48
C GLY A 368 7.85 -5.18 -11.56
N VAL A 369 8.13 -5.59 -12.80
CA VAL A 369 7.85 -4.81 -14.03
C VAL A 369 6.40 -4.37 -14.15
N SER A 370 5.45 -5.16 -13.65
CA SER A 370 4.02 -4.81 -13.72
C SER A 370 3.73 -3.53 -12.94
N GLY A 371 4.26 -3.40 -11.73
CA GLY A 371 4.12 -2.18 -10.93
C GLY A 371 4.81 -0.98 -11.56
N ILE A 372 6.02 -1.18 -12.06
CA ILE A 372 6.81 -0.15 -12.74
C ILE A 372 6.02 0.41 -13.94
N VAL A 373 5.51 -0.45 -14.80
CA VAL A 373 4.74 -0.02 -15.99
C VAL A 373 3.44 0.68 -15.59
N ILE A 374 2.67 0.14 -14.63
CA ILE A 374 1.39 0.75 -14.21
C ILE A 374 1.64 2.15 -13.62
N THR A 375 2.67 2.33 -12.80
CA THR A 375 2.99 3.62 -12.19
C THR A 375 3.46 4.66 -13.20
N LEU A 376 4.31 4.27 -14.18
CA LEU A 376 4.69 5.15 -15.28
C LEU A 376 3.46 5.63 -16.06
N MET A 377 2.54 4.70 -16.38
CA MET A 377 1.30 5.05 -17.05
C MET A 377 0.41 5.95 -16.18
N ALA A 378 0.27 5.66 -14.88
CA ALA A 378 -0.49 6.45 -13.93
C ALA A 378 -0.01 7.89 -13.82
N GLN A 379 1.31 8.09 -13.74
CA GLN A 379 1.93 9.40 -13.76
C GLN A 379 1.59 10.12 -15.06
N ARG A 380 1.76 9.45 -16.21
CA ARG A 380 1.60 10.06 -17.54
C ARG A 380 0.19 10.54 -17.81
N ILE A 381 -0.81 9.81 -17.33
CA ILE A 381 -2.23 10.12 -17.54
C ILE A 381 -2.85 10.94 -16.41
N GLY A 382 -2.12 11.18 -15.32
CA GLY A 382 -2.60 11.89 -14.14
C GLY A 382 -3.70 11.15 -13.37
N ASN A 383 -3.75 9.81 -13.43
CA ASN A 383 -4.76 9.03 -12.72
C ASN A 383 -4.18 7.68 -12.28
N ALA A 384 -4.08 7.50 -10.97
CA ALA A 384 -3.48 6.32 -10.36
C ALA A 384 -4.47 5.24 -9.94
N TYR A 385 -5.78 5.42 -10.13
CA TYR A 385 -6.78 4.42 -9.78
C TYR A 385 -6.61 3.14 -10.62
N PRO A 386 -6.61 1.95 -10.00
CA PRO A 386 -6.92 1.66 -8.60
C PRO A 386 -5.70 1.55 -7.66
N LEU A 387 -4.49 1.73 -8.18
CA LEU A 387 -3.23 1.50 -7.47
C LEU A 387 -3.07 2.38 -6.23
N ASP A 388 -3.35 3.67 -6.36
CA ASP A 388 -3.30 4.63 -5.27
C ASP A 388 -4.25 4.25 -4.12
N ARG A 389 -5.45 3.77 -4.43
CA ARG A 389 -6.42 3.28 -3.46
C ARG A 389 -5.94 1.99 -2.79
N MET A 390 -5.51 1.02 -3.58
CA MET A 390 -5.01 -0.28 -3.09
C MET A 390 -3.85 -0.09 -2.12
N LEU A 391 -2.95 0.83 -2.42
CA LEU A 391 -1.74 1.10 -1.65
C LEU A 391 -1.89 2.25 -0.66
N PHE A 392 -3.11 2.68 -0.35
CA PHE A 392 -3.38 3.70 0.67
C PHE A 392 -2.70 5.06 0.39
N MET A 393 -2.39 5.33 -0.88
CA MET A 393 -1.83 6.61 -1.32
C MET A 393 -2.92 7.64 -1.66
N GLN A 394 -4.18 7.26 -1.84
CA GLN A 394 -5.30 8.19 -2.13
C GLN A 394 -6.12 8.51 -0.90
#